data_AF-A0A0F4GWP7-F1
#
_entry.id   AF-A0A0F4GWP7-F1
#
_cell.length_a   1.000
_cell.length_b   1.000
_cell.length_c   1.000
_cell.angle_alpha   90.00
_cell.angle_beta   90.00
_cell.angle_gamma   90.00
#
_symmetry.space_group_name_H-M   'P 1'
#
loop_
_entity.id
_entity.type
_entity.pdbx_description
1 polymer ?
#
loop_
_entity_poly.entity_id
_entity_poly.type
_entity_poly.pdbx_seq_one_letter_code
_entity_poly.pdbx_strand_id
1 'polypeptide(L)'
;MKEPNPRLIGHCLLTLTNDGKIFQYLARDGYVEVLGARSLDTKVDEVRQNFVGVYARRDELVDDETNGGPLNKYVVQLNRVEEGVEELSIFEHVVDKRENQAGGEE
;
A
#
# COMPACT_ATOMS: atom_id res chain seq x y z
N MET A 1 -13.60 6.98 31.55
CA MET A 1 -13.70 6.72 30.10
C MET A 1 -12.38 6.10 29.67
N LYS A 2 -12.38 4.95 28.98
CA LYS A 2 -11.13 4.42 28.39
C LYS A 2 -10.73 5.36 27.26
N GLU A 3 -9.49 5.85 27.29
CA GLU A 3 -8.91 6.58 26.16
C GLU A 3 -9.03 5.71 24.88
N PRO A 4 -9.31 6.31 23.72
CA PRO A 4 -9.28 5.57 22.48
C PRO A 4 -7.86 5.02 22.31
N ASN A 5 -7.71 3.70 22.34
CA ASN A 5 -6.43 3.05 22.12
C ASN A 5 -5.92 3.52 20.75
N PRO A 6 -4.82 4.30 20.67
CA PRO A 6 -4.32 4.78 19.39
C PRO A 6 -4.04 3.55 18.53
N ARG A 7 -4.70 3.45 17.37
CA ARG A 7 -4.40 2.41 16.39
C ARG A 7 -3.03 2.72 15.81
N LEU A 8 -1.99 2.22 16.47
CA LEU A 8 -0.64 2.23 15.92
C LEU A 8 -0.68 1.33 14.69
N ILE A 9 -0.56 1.94 13.51
CA ILE A 9 -0.31 1.19 12.28
C ILE A 9 1.11 0.68 12.45
N GLY A 10 1.25 -0.63 12.63
CA GLY A 10 2.52 -1.31 12.82
C GLY A 10 3.50 -0.92 11.72
N HIS A 11 4.77 -0.80 12.08
CA HIS A 11 5.88 -0.32 11.27
C HIS A 11 5.76 -0.76 9.79
N CYS A 12 5.18 0.11 8.95
CA CYS A 12 4.85 -0.19 7.57
C CYS A 12 5.46 0.84 6.62
N LEU A 13 5.82 0.39 5.42
CA LEU A 13 6.31 1.24 4.34
C LEU A 13 5.43 1.05 3.11
N LEU A 14 4.76 2.12 2.69
CA LEU A 14 4.05 2.14 1.42
C LEU A 14 4.98 2.64 0.32
N THR A 15 5.06 1.91 -0.78
CA THR A 15 5.85 2.26 -1.96
C THR A 15 4.97 2.30 -3.19
N LEU A 16 5.31 3.17 -4.15
CA LEU A 16 4.59 3.32 -5.42
C LEU A 16 5.46 2.78 -6.55
N THR A 17 4.92 1.85 -7.34
CA THR A 17 5.56 1.40 -8.58
C THR A 17 5.15 2.32 -9.73
N ASN A 18 6.10 3.06 -10.28
CA ASN A 18 5.86 4.03 -11.37
C ASN A 18 4.84 5.11 -10.95
N ASP A 19 5.26 5.93 -9.98
CA ASP A 19 4.48 7.01 -9.38
C ASP A 19 3.83 7.95 -10.41
N GLY A 20 4.54 8.29 -11.49
CA GLY A 20 4.00 9.13 -12.57
C GLY A 20 2.75 8.55 -13.21
N LYS A 21 2.73 7.23 -13.50
CA LYS A 21 1.53 6.57 -14.05
C LYS A 21 0.40 6.49 -13.04
N ILE A 22 0.71 6.23 -11.77
CA ILE A 22 -0.28 6.20 -10.69
C ILE A 22 -0.93 7.57 -10.53
N PHE A 23 -0.15 8.65 -10.52
CA PHE A 23 -0.69 10.00 -10.42
C PHE A 23 -1.53 10.38 -11.64
N GLN A 24 -1.13 9.96 -12.83
CA GLN A 24 -1.94 10.13 -14.04
C GLN A 24 -3.28 9.39 -13.94
N TYR A 25 -3.27 8.15 -13.43
CA TYR A 25 -4.48 7.37 -13.19
C TYR A 25 -5.43 8.06 -12.20
N LEU A 26 -4.91 8.49 -11.04
CA LEU A 26 -5.70 9.19 -10.02
C LEU A 26 -6.24 10.53 -10.52
N ALA A 27 -5.45 11.27 -11.30
CA ALA A 27 -5.87 12.54 -11.87
C ALA A 27 -6.94 12.35 -12.96
N ARG A 28 -6.78 11.37 -13.85
CA ARG A 28 -7.75 11.08 -14.91
C ARG A 28 -9.14 10.79 -14.35
N ASP A 29 -9.20 10.05 -13.25
CA ASP A 29 -10.47 9.53 -12.71
C ASP A 29 -11.00 10.34 -11.52
N GLY A 30 -10.19 11.25 -10.95
CA GLY A 30 -10.55 12.04 -9.76
C GLY A 30 -10.39 13.55 -9.90
N TYR A 31 -9.77 14.05 -10.96
CA TYR A 31 -9.62 15.49 -11.14
C TYR A 31 -10.93 16.13 -11.61
N VAL A 32 -11.40 17.12 -10.87
CA VAL A 32 -12.55 17.94 -11.23
C VAL A 32 -12.09 19.38 -11.27
N GLU A 33 -12.12 19.98 -12.46
CA GLU A 33 -11.55 21.30 -12.72
C GLU A 33 -12.04 22.37 -11.74
N VAL A 34 -13.34 22.39 -11.43
CA VAL A 34 -13.95 23.41 -10.55
C VAL A 34 -13.45 23.34 -9.10
N LEU A 35 -12.96 22.17 -8.68
CA LEU A 35 -12.45 21.92 -7.33
C LEU A 35 -10.91 21.92 -7.27
N GLY A 36 -10.26 21.86 -8.44
CA GLY A 36 -8.81 21.76 -8.56
C GLY A 36 -8.26 20.53 -7.84
N ALA A 37 -7.08 20.67 -7.21
CA ALA A 37 -6.41 19.57 -6.52
C ALA A 37 -7.25 18.92 -5.40
N ARG A 38 -8.21 19.63 -4.79
CA ARG A 38 -9.06 19.08 -3.72
C ARG A 38 -9.95 17.93 -4.19
N SER A 39 -10.25 17.83 -5.48
CA SER A 39 -11.07 16.72 -5.98
C SER A 39 -10.35 15.37 -5.87
N LEU A 40 -9.01 15.39 -5.78
CA LEU A 40 -8.20 14.18 -5.68
C LEU A 40 -8.28 13.54 -4.29
N ASP A 41 -8.73 14.27 -3.27
CA ASP A 41 -8.84 13.77 -1.89
C ASP A 41 -9.67 12.48 -1.86
N THR A 42 -10.76 12.40 -2.62
CA THR A 42 -11.59 11.20 -2.72
C THR A 42 -10.80 10.01 -3.25
N LYS A 43 -10.02 10.19 -4.32
CA LYS A 43 -9.22 9.11 -4.91
C LYS A 43 -8.06 8.69 -4.02
N VAL A 44 -7.43 9.63 -3.34
CA VAL A 44 -6.39 9.33 -2.34
C VAL A 44 -6.98 8.58 -1.15
N ASP A 45 -8.18 8.96 -0.71
CA ASP A 45 -8.90 8.26 0.36
C ASP A 45 -9.28 6.83 -0.05
N GLU A 46 -9.69 6.59 -1.29
CA GLU A 46 -9.91 5.22 -1.82
C GLU A 46 -8.63 4.37 -1.72
N VAL A 47 -7.48 4.91 -2.15
CA VAL A 47 -6.17 4.23 -2.01
C VAL A 47 -5.86 3.94 -0.54
N ARG A 48 -6.11 4.90 0.36
CA ARG A 48 -5.91 4.73 1.81
C ARG A 48 -6.80 3.62 2.36
N GLN A 49 -8.09 3.58 2.02
CA GLN A 49 -9.00 2.54 2.48
C GLN A 49 -8.60 1.16 1.96
N ASN A 50 -8.18 1.06 0.70
CA ASN A 50 -7.67 -0.18 0.12
C ASN A 50 -6.42 -0.66 0.86
N PHE A 51 -5.49 0.24 1.19
CA PHE A 51 -4.31 -0.08 1.98
C PHE A 51 -4.69 -0.60 3.37
N VAL A 52 -5.58 0.09 4.07
CA VAL A 52 -6.07 -0.35 5.39
C VAL A 52 -6.75 -1.71 5.30
N GLY A 53 -7.52 -1.98 4.23
CA GLY A 53 -8.15 -3.27 4.01
C GLY A 53 -7.17 -4.41 3.73
N VAL A 54 -6.04 -4.14 3.05
CA VAL A 54 -4.95 -5.11 2.89
C VAL A 54 -4.24 -5.35 4.21
N TYR A 55 -3.88 -4.27 4.92
CA TYR A 55 -3.19 -4.32 6.19
C TYR A 55 -4.00 -5.07 7.26
N ALA A 56 -5.30 -4.77 7.38
CA ALA A 56 -6.19 -5.35 8.39
C ALA A 56 -6.58 -6.81 8.11
N ARG A 57 -6.24 -7.37 6.94
CA ARG A 57 -6.44 -8.79 6.63
C ARG A 57 -5.36 -9.70 7.22
N ARG A 58 -4.31 -9.14 7.80
CA ARG A 58 -3.28 -9.91 8.50
C ARG A 58 -3.88 -10.50 9.77
N ASP A 59 -3.65 -11.80 9.97
CA ASP A 59 -4.05 -12.52 11.18
C ASP A 59 -3.10 -12.23 12.36
N GLU A 60 -1.98 -11.55 12.11
CA GLU A 60 -0.97 -11.20 13.11
C GLU A 60 -1.41 -10.04 13.99
N LEU A 61 -1.28 -10.21 15.30
CA LEU A 61 -1.49 -9.13 16.26
C LEU A 61 -0.33 -8.13 16.17
N VAL A 62 -0.66 -6.85 16.04
CA VAL A 62 0.33 -5.77 16.10
C VAL A 62 0.69 -5.53 17.55
N ASP A 63 1.96 -5.75 17.89
CA ASP A 63 2.53 -5.56 19.22
C ASP A 63 3.81 -4.70 19.16
N ASP A 64 4.43 -4.51 20.33
CA ASP A 64 5.66 -3.72 20.43
C ASP A 64 6.83 -4.36 19.68
N GLU A 65 6.85 -5.69 19.53
CA GLU A 65 7.84 -6.40 18.72
C GLU A 65 7.68 -6.09 17.23
N THR A 66 6.43 -6.01 16.75
CA THR A 66 6.10 -5.58 15.39
C THR A 66 6.66 -4.19 15.09
N ASN A 67 6.65 -3.29 16.08
CA ASN A 67 7.21 -1.95 15.95
C ASN A 67 8.74 -1.91 16.02
N GLY A 68 9.36 -2.87 16.73
CA GLY A 68 10.81 -3.04 16.76
C GLY A 68 11.38 -3.83 15.57
N GLY A 69 10.52 -4.52 14.83
CA GLY A 69 10.86 -5.37 13.69
C GLY A 69 11.06 -4.62 12.36
N PRO A 70 11.41 -5.36 11.29
CA PRO A 70 11.57 -4.79 9.95
C PRO A 70 10.26 -4.23 9.42
N LEU A 71 10.36 -3.19 8.57
CA LEU A 71 9.22 -2.57 7.91
C LEU A 71 8.43 -3.60 7.08
N ASN A 72 7.13 -3.69 7.35
CA ASN A 72 6.19 -4.39 6.47
C ASN A 72 5.97 -3.54 5.22
N LYS A 73 6.47 -4.01 4.09
CA LYS A 73 6.42 -3.26 2.84
C LYS A 73 5.12 -3.55 2.10
N TYR A 74 4.49 -2.50 1.61
CA TYR A 74 3.31 -2.56 0.76
C TYR A 74 3.60 -1.82 -0.53
N VAL A 75 3.12 -2.36 -1.63
CA VAL A 75 3.34 -1.81 -2.96
C VAL A 75 1.99 -1.44 -3.56
N VAL A 76 1.90 -0.20 -4.03
CA VAL A 76 0.82 0.26 -4.90
C VAL A 76 1.31 0.20 -6.34
N GLN A 77 0.56 -0.47 -7.21
CA GLN A 77 0.88 -0.53 -8.63
C GLN A 77 -0.38 -0.56 -9.50
N LEU A 78 -0.23 -0.15 -10.75
CA LEU A 78 -1.24 -0.37 -11.77
C LEU A 78 -1.03 -1.74 -12.41
N ASN A 79 -2.05 -2.58 -12.36
CA ASN A 79 -2.08 -3.88 -13.01
C ASN A 79 -3.02 -3.82 -14.20
N ARG A 80 -2.58 -4.38 -15.33
CA ARG A 80 -3.45 -4.56 -16.49
C ARG A 80 -4.39 -5.73 -16.21
N VAL A 81 -5.69 -5.47 -16.18
CA VAL A 81 -6.72 -6.51 -15.97
C VAL A 81 -7.32 -6.98 -17.29
N GLU A 82 -7.45 -6.07 -18.26
CA GLU A 82 -7.94 -6.35 -19.62
C GLU A 82 -7.20 -5.50 -20.65
N GLU A 83 -7.56 -5.62 -21.93
CA GLU A 83 -7.01 -4.75 -22.96
C GLU A 83 -7.45 -3.30 -22.77
N GLY A 84 -6.48 -2.42 -22.50
CA GLY A 84 -6.73 -0.99 -22.25
C GLY A 84 -7.26 -0.66 -20.85
N VAL A 85 -7.47 -1.66 -19.99
CA VAL A 85 -7.99 -1.46 -18.64
C VAL A 85 -6.88 -1.74 -17.61
N GLU A 86 -6.54 -0.71 -16.85
CA GLU A 86 -5.62 -0.78 -15.72
C GLU A 86 -6.39 -0.57 -14.41
N GLU A 87 -6.09 -1.37 -13.40
CA GLU A 87 -6.61 -1.23 -12.05
C GLU A 87 -5.48 -0.97 -11.06
N LEU A 88 -5.73 -0.09 -10.11
CA LEU A 88 -4.79 0.18 -9.02
C LEU A 88 -4.96 -0.88 -7.94
N SER A 89 -3.89 -1.62 -7.67
CA SER A 89 -3.86 -2.66 -6.64
C SER A 89 -2.84 -2.33 -5.56
N ILE A 90 -3.12 -2.83 -4.36
CA ILE A 90 -2.25 -2.72 -3.20
C ILE A 90 -2.03 -4.12 -2.64
N PHE A 91 -0.79 -4.48 -2.40
CA PHE A 91 -0.42 -5.79 -1.86
C PHE A 91 0.77 -5.68 -0.93
N GLU A 92 0.87 -6.66 -0.03
CA GLU A 92 2.04 -6.84 0.82
C GLU A 92 3.20 -7.40 0.00
N HIS A 93 4.37 -6.78 0.12
CA HIS A 93 5.59 -7.23 -0.53
C HIS A 93 6.24 -8.31 0.31
N VAL A 94 5.86 -9.56 0.05
CA VAL A 94 6.46 -10.73 0.66
C VAL A 94 7.83 -10.97 0.01
N VAL A 95 8.90 -10.67 0.74
CA VAL A 95 10.26 -11.07 0.34
C VAL A 95 10.36 -12.57 0.58
N ASP A 96 10.28 -13.36 -0.49
CA ASP A 96 10.44 -14.82 -0.41
C ASP A 96 11.87 -15.11 0.07
N LYS A 97 12.03 -15.66 1.28
CA LYS A 97 13.34 -15.97 1.90
C LYS A 97 14.08 -17.14 1.23
N ARG A 98 13.83 -17.43 -0.05
CA ARG A 98 14.41 -18.59 -0.76
C ARG A 98 15.74 -18.31 -1.46
N GLU A 99 16.19 -17.06 -1.57
CA GLU A 99 17.41 -16.74 -2.35
C GLU A 99 18.72 -16.67 -1.55
N ASN A 100 18.73 -16.94 -0.24
CA ASN A 100 19.96 -16.90 0.57
C ASN A 100 20.58 -18.27 0.91
N GLN A 101 20.22 -19.36 0.21
CA GLN A 101 20.86 -20.68 0.39
C GLN A 101 21.58 -21.24 -0.85
N ALA A 102 21.82 -20.44 -1.88
CA ALA A 102 22.63 -20.86 -3.03
C ALA A 102 23.88 -20.00 -3.16
N GLY A 103 24.93 -20.33 -2.40
CA GLY A 103 26.23 -19.66 -2.56
C GLY A 103 27.22 -19.92 -1.43
N GLY A 104 27.36 -21.17 -1.00
CA GLY A 104 28.26 -21.50 0.10
C GLY A 104 28.71 -22.94 0.14
N GLU A 105 29.12 -23.52 -1.00
CA GLU A 105 30.03 -24.66 -1.05
C GLU A 105 30.93 -24.52 -2.28
N GLU A 106 32.14 -24.02 -2.06
CA GLU A 106 33.44 -24.65 -2.44
C GLU A 106 34.61 -23.84 -1.84
#